data_AF-A0A5B6UWN4-F1
#
_entry.id   AF-A0A5B6UWN4-F1
#
_cell.length_a   1.000
_cell.length_b   1.000
_cell.length_c   1.000
_cell.angle_alpha   90.00
_cell.angle_beta   90.00
_cell.angle_gamma   90.00
#
_symmetry.space_group_name_H-M   'P 1'
#
loop_
_entity.id
_entity.type
_entity.pdbx_description
1 polymer ?
#
loop_
_entity_poly.entity_id
_entity_poly.type
_entity_poly.pdbx_seq_one_letter_code
_entity_poly.pdbx_strand_id
1 'polypeptide(L)'
;MAQRTLREYALPTLNAITQNTLQFKENMVEDSNQHMKQFLQLCDTFNQTIQLQREITNFKQYEGETLYEAWECFKTMLRKCLHYGLQAWLQIQIFYNGVDGHI
;
A
#
# COMPACT_ATOMS: atom_id res chain seq x y z
N MET A 1 -0.74 24.49 -9.44
CA MET A 1 -1.52 24.04 -8.27
C MET A 1 -1.39 22.53 -8.08
N ALA A 2 -0.18 22.01 -7.83
CA ALA A 2 0.02 20.59 -7.57
C ALA A 2 1.32 20.38 -6.79
N GLN A 3 1.24 20.45 -5.46
CA GLN A 3 2.23 19.89 -4.53
C GLN A 3 1.72 20.01 -3.09
N ARG A 4 0.52 19.48 -2.82
CA ARG A 4 0.24 19.00 -1.46
C ARG A 4 1.03 17.72 -1.33
N THR A 5 2.20 17.84 -0.70
CA THR A 5 3.24 16.81 -0.70
C THR A 5 2.71 15.53 -0.09
N LEU A 6 3.16 14.38 -0.60
CA LEU A 6 2.87 13.02 -0.08
C LEU A 6 2.97 12.92 1.46
N ARG A 7 3.78 13.80 2.07
CA ARG A 7 3.92 13.99 3.51
C ARG A 7 2.61 14.32 4.23
N GLU A 8 1.75 15.19 3.68
CA GLU A 8 0.51 15.63 4.34
C GLU A 8 -0.56 14.52 4.39
N TYR A 9 -0.58 13.63 3.39
CA TYR A 9 -1.51 12.50 3.34
C TYR A 9 -0.97 11.26 4.09
N ALA A 10 0.35 11.09 4.13
CA ALA A 10 0.98 9.98 4.83
C ALA A 10 1.03 10.21 6.34
N LEU A 11 1.17 11.47 6.81
CA LEU A 11 1.36 11.78 8.23
C LEU A 11 0.17 11.37 9.13
N PRO A 12 -1.10 11.58 8.76
CA PRO A 12 -2.24 11.14 9.57
C PRO A 12 -2.34 9.61 9.64
N THR A 13 -2.04 8.91 8.54
CA THR A 13 -2.07 7.45 8.46
C THR A 13 -0.90 6.84 9.23
N LEU A 14 0.31 7.42 9.12
CA LEU A 14 1.47 7.04 9.92
C LEU A 14 1.25 7.33 11.40
N ASN A 15 0.61 8.45 11.76
CA ASN A 15 0.23 8.76 13.14
C ASN A 15 -0.81 7.78 13.68
N ALA A 16 -1.81 7.40 12.88
CA ALA A 16 -2.81 6.41 13.29
C ALA A 16 -2.21 5.01 13.44
N ILE A 17 -1.24 4.64 12.59
CA ILE A 17 -0.52 3.35 12.67
C ILE A 17 0.47 3.34 13.84
N THR A 18 1.19 4.43 14.09
CA THR A 18 2.06 4.54 15.27
C THR A 18 1.25 4.54 16.56
N GLN A 19 0.13 5.27 16.65
CA GLN A 19 -0.69 5.31 17.86
C GLN A 19 -1.49 4.02 18.13
N ASN A 20 -1.90 3.27 17.10
CA ASN A 20 -2.65 2.02 17.29
C ASN A 20 -1.76 0.77 17.37
N THR A 21 -0.61 0.74 16.68
CA THR A 21 0.22 -0.48 16.56
C THR A 21 1.46 -0.42 17.46
N LEU A 22 2.00 0.77 17.75
CA LEU A 22 3.01 0.97 18.80
C LEU A 22 2.30 1.46 20.06
N GLN A 23 1.51 0.59 20.71
CA GLN A 23 1.28 0.76 22.15
C GLN A 23 2.61 0.48 22.86
N PHE A 24 3.57 1.41 22.75
CA PHE A 24 4.67 1.50 23.68
C PHE A 24 4.06 2.00 24.99
N LYS A 25 3.40 1.09 25.72
CA LYS A 25 3.09 1.36 27.12
C LYS A 25 4.45 1.54 27.77
N GLU A 26 4.68 2.71 28.36
CA GLU A 26 5.85 2.99 29.20
C GLU A 26 5.81 2.10 30.46
N ASN A 27 5.89 0.79 30.28
CA ASN A 27 6.03 -0.18 31.34
C ASN A 27 7.50 -0.58 31.35
N MET A 28 8.19 -0.23 32.43
CA MET A 28 9.64 -0.33 32.63
C MET A 28 10.18 -1.78 32.75
N VAL A 29 9.53 -2.76 32.09
CA VAL A 29 9.87 -4.20 32.15
C VAL A 29 9.85 -4.84 30.75
N GLU A 30 10.02 -4.07 29.67
CA GLU A 30 10.13 -4.64 28.33
C GLU A 30 11.57 -4.53 27.80
N ASP A 31 12.11 -5.67 27.38
CA ASP A 31 13.46 -5.79 26.79
C ASP A 31 13.53 -4.91 25.53
N SER A 32 14.42 -3.93 25.52
CA SER A 32 14.64 -3.02 24.38
C SER A 32 14.86 -3.78 23.06
N ASN A 33 15.40 -5.00 23.10
CA ASN A 33 15.56 -5.84 21.91
C ASN A 33 14.23 -6.36 21.36
N GLN A 34 13.23 -6.58 22.21
CA GLN A 34 11.89 -7.01 21.82
C GLN A 34 11.14 -5.89 21.08
N HIS A 35 11.25 -4.66 21.59
CA HIS A 35 10.72 -3.46 20.93
C HIS A 35 11.38 -3.21 19.58
N MET A 36 12.71 -3.36 19.52
CA MET A 36 13.44 -3.26 18.26
C MET A 36 12.96 -4.31 17.24
N LYS A 37 12.74 -5.56 17.67
CA LYS A 37 12.19 -6.62 16.80
C LYS A 37 10.79 -6.27 16.28
N GLN A 38 9.90 -5.78 17.14
CA GLN A 38 8.54 -5.38 16.72
C GLN A 38 8.58 -4.20 15.74
N PHE A 39 9.43 -3.21 15.99
CA PHE A 39 9.63 -2.09 15.08
C PHE A 39 10.12 -2.56 13.70
N LEU A 40 11.11 -3.46 13.66
CA LEU A 40 11.61 -4.02 12.41
C LEU A 40 10.52 -4.80 11.65
N GLN A 41 9.72 -5.61 12.34
CA GLN A 41 8.59 -6.32 11.72
C GLN A 41 7.55 -5.37 11.12
N LEU A 42 7.30 -4.22 11.76
CA LEU A 42 6.43 -3.18 11.22
C LEU A 42 7.05 -2.52 9.99
N CYS A 43 8.36 -2.22 10.02
CA CYS A 43 9.07 -1.70 8.85
C CYS A 43 9.02 -2.68 7.67
N ASP A 44 9.18 -3.98 7.90
CA ASP A 44 9.09 -5.00 6.87
C ASP A 44 7.69 -5.06 6.26
N THR A 45 6.66 -5.05 7.10
CA THR A 45 5.24 -5.02 6.66
C THR A 45 4.93 -3.76 5.85
N PHE A 46 5.48 -2.62 6.27
CA PHE A 46 5.32 -1.34 5.57
C PHE A 46 6.04 -1.34 4.22
N ASN A 47 7.26 -1.88 4.16
CA ASN A 47 8.01 -2.02 2.90
C ASN A 47 7.28 -2.93 1.91
N GLN A 48 6.74 -4.06 2.37
CA GLN A 48 5.91 -4.95 1.55
C GLN A 48 4.66 -4.22 1.03
N THR A 49 4.00 -3.41 1.88
CA THR A 49 2.84 -2.61 1.47
C THR A 49 3.20 -1.59 0.40
N ILE A 50 4.32 -0.87 0.54
CA ILE A 50 4.80 0.08 -0.47
C ILE A 50 5.10 -0.64 -1.79
N GLN A 51 5.74 -1.81 -1.74
CA GLN A 51 6.04 -2.59 -2.94
C GLN A 51 4.76 -2.98 -3.67
N LEU A 52 3.77 -3.52 -2.97
CA LEU A 52 2.48 -3.89 -3.55
C LEU A 52 1.75 -2.68 -4.15
N GLN A 53 1.78 -1.52 -3.47
CA GLN A 53 1.23 -0.29 -4.03
C GLN A 53 1.93 0.12 -5.33
N ARG A 54 3.25 0.02 -5.40
CA ARG A 54 4.02 0.30 -6.62
C ARG A 54 3.64 -0.65 -7.76
N GLU A 55 3.52 -1.94 -7.47
CA GLU A 55 3.10 -2.94 -8.44
C GLU A 55 1.70 -2.64 -8.99
N ILE A 56 0.75 -2.28 -8.12
CA ILE A 56 -0.60 -1.89 -8.55
C ILE A 56 -0.55 -0.62 -9.40
N THR A 57 0.15 0.44 -8.98
CA THR A 57 0.22 1.70 -9.74
C THR A 57 0.87 1.57 -11.11
N ASN A 58 1.72 0.55 -11.29
CA ASN A 58 2.39 0.25 -12.56
C ASN A 58 1.71 -0.89 -13.32
N PHE A 59 0.47 -1.24 -12.96
CA PHE A 59 -0.29 -2.29 -13.63
C PHE A 59 -0.31 -2.06 -15.15
N LYS A 60 -0.08 -3.14 -15.88
CA LYS A 60 -0.20 -3.21 -17.34
C LYS A 60 -0.77 -4.56 -17.72
N GLN A 61 -1.70 -4.57 -18.65
CA GLN A 61 -2.18 -5.79 -19.28
C GLN A 61 -1.04 -6.46 -20.05
N TYR A 62 -0.94 -7.78 -19.96
CA TYR A 62 0.03 -8.53 -20.74
C TYR A 62 -0.45 -8.72 -22.19
N GLU A 63 0.50 -8.83 -23.13
CA GLU A 63 0.19 -9.10 -24.52
C GLU A 63 -0.55 -10.44 -24.66
N GLY A 64 -1.71 -10.41 -25.31
CA GLY A 64 -2.55 -11.60 -25.50
C GLY A 64 -3.52 -11.91 -24.35
N GLU A 65 -3.46 -11.21 -23.21
CA GLU A 65 -4.50 -11.31 -22.18
C GLU A 65 -5.80 -10.66 -22.68
N THR A 66 -6.93 -11.26 -22.33
CA THR A 66 -8.24 -10.60 -22.46
C THR A 66 -8.42 -9.54 -21.38
N LEU A 67 -9.32 -8.58 -21.62
CA LEU A 67 -9.69 -7.57 -20.63
C LEU A 67 -10.19 -8.21 -19.31
N TYR A 68 -10.87 -9.35 -19.41
CA TYR A 68 -11.36 -10.10 -18.25
C TYR A 68 -10.22 -10.68 -17.42
N GLU A 69 -9.23 -11.31 -18.07
CA GLU A 69 -8.04 -11.84 -17.39
C GLU A 69 -7.23 -10.73 -16.72
N ALA A 70 -7.03 -9.62 -17.43
CA ALA A 70 -6.39 -8.43 -16.88
C ALA A 70 -7.11 -7.89 -15.64
N TRP A 71 -8.45 -7.88 -15.65
CA TRP A 71 -9.27 -7.47 -14.51
C TRP A 71 -9.16 -8.44 -13.31
N GLU A 72 -9.16 -9.75 -13.54
CA GLU A 72 -8.95 -10.73 -12.46
C GLU A 72 -7.55 -10.62 -11.84
N CYS A 73 -6.52 -10.41 -12.66
CA CYS A 73 -5.15 -10.12 -12.20
C CYS A 73 -5.11 -8.86 -11.34
N PHE A 74 -5.68 -7.75 -11.83
CA PHE A 74 -5.73 -6.49 -11.10
C PHE A 74 -6.44 -6.61 -9.74
N LYS A 75 -7.61 -7.28 -9.69
CA LYS A 75 -8.31 -7.55 -8.42
C LYS A 75 -7.48 -8.39 -7.46
N THR A 76 -6.69 -9.33 -7.98
CA THR A 76 -5.80 -10.16 -7.15
C THR A 76 -4.68 -9.33 -6.53
N MET A 77 -4.12 -8.36 -7.26
CA MET A 77 -3.14 -7.42 -6.72
C MET A 77 -3.76 -6.53 -5.62
N LEU A 78 -4.98 -6.02 -5.84
CA LEU A 78 -5.71 -5.23 -4.85
C LEU A 78 -5.96 -6.00 -3.54
N ARG A 79 -6.31 -7.29 -3.62
CA ARG A 79 -6.53 -8.14 -2.42
C ARG A 79 -5.26 -8.38 -1.61
N LYS A 80 -4.09 -8.37 -2.24
CA LYS A 80 -2.79 -8.55 -1.56
C LYS A 80 -2.37 -7.29 -0.78
N CYS A 81 -2.82 -6.10 -1.19
CA CYS A 81 -2.49 -4.85 -0.52
C CYS A 81 -3.39 -4.63 0.72
N LEU A 82 -2.80 -4.67 1.93
CA LEU A 82 -3.52 -4.53 3.21
C LEU A 82 -4.17 -3.13 3.39
N HIS A 83 -5.51 -3.14 3.34
CA HIS A 83 -6.57 -2.27 3.89
C HIS A 83 -6.48 -0.73 3.99
N TYR A 84 -5.34 -0.06 3.97
CA TYR A 84 -5.29 1.40 3.77
C TYR A 84 -5.25 1.70 2.26
N GLY A 85 -6.39 1.38 1.63
CA GLY A 85 -6.51 1.12 0.21
C GLY A 85 -6.42 2.36 -0.69
N LEU A 86 -5.98 2.11 -1.93
CA LEU A 86 -6.14 3.02 -3.05
C LEU A 86 -7.61 3.42 -3.17
N GLN A 87 -7.87 4.71 -3.34
CA GLN A 87 -9.23 5.21 -3.52
C GLN A 87 -9.87 4.59 -4.77
N ALA A 88 -11.17 4.31 -4.75
CA ALA A 88 -11.86 3.61 -5.85
C ALA A 88 -11.64 4.27 -7.22
N TRP A 89 -11.69 5.61 -7.28
CA TRP A 89 -11.40 6.35 -8.53
C TRP A 89 -9.97 6.13 -9.02
N LEU A 90 -9.00 6.01 -8.12
CA LEU A 90 -7.60 5.78 -8.46
C LEU A 90 -7.40 4.35 -8.97
N GLN A 91 -8.11 3.37 -8.41
CA GLN A 91 -8.13 2.00 -8.92
C GLN A 91 -8.66 1.96 -10.36
N ILE A 92 -9.76 2.67 -10.64
CA ILE A 92 -10.34 2.77 -11.99
C ILE A 92 -9.33 3.42 -12.95
N GLN A 93 -8.71 4.53 -12.54
CA GLN A 93 -7.74 5.24 -13.37
C GLN A 93 -6.51 4.37 -13.69
N ILE A 94 -5.98 3.66 -12.70
CA ILE A 94 -4.84 2.75 -12.88
C ILE A 94 -5.22 1.62 -13.85
N PHE A 95 -6.37 0.99 -13.64
CA PHE A 95 -6.81 -0.11 -14.50
C PHE A 95 -7.00 0.36 -15.94
N TYR A 96 -7.72 1.48 -16.14
CA TYR A 96 -7.94 2.08 -17.45
C TYR A 96 -6.63 2.38 -18.18
N ASN A 97 -5.68 3.06 -17.53
CA ASN A 97 -4.38 3.37 -18.13
C ASN A 97 -3.50 2.13 -18.38
N GLY A 98 -3.72 1.05 -17.64
CA GLY A 98 -2.92 -0.18 -17.71
C GLY A 98 -3.41 -1.19 -18.74
N VAL A 99 -4.73 -1.25 -18.98
CA VAL A 99 -5.32 -2.04 -20.08
C VAL A 99 -5.25 -1.31 -21.40
N ASP A 100 -5.03 0.00 -21.36
CA ASP A 100 -5.23 0.80 -22.53
C ASP A 100 -4.37 2.07 -22.63
N GLY A 101 -3.41 2.01 -23.54
CA GLY A 101 -2.87 3.17 -24.25
C GLY A 101 -3.30 3.20 -25.73
N HIS A 102 -4.30 2.40 -26.13
CA HIS A 102 -4.57 2.03 -27.53
C HIS A 102 -6.07 1.85 -27.96
N ILE A 103 -7.09 2.20 -27.16
CA ILE A 103 -8.47 2.43 -27.66
C ILE A 103 -8.56 3.84 -28.26
#